data_AF-A0A8H5R5K7-F1
#
_entry.id   AF-A0A8H5R5K7-F1
#
_cell.length_a   1.000
_cell.length_b   1.000
_cell.length_c   1.000
_cell.angle_alpha   90.00
_cell.angle_beta   90.00
_cell.angle_gamma   90.00
#
_symmetry.space_group_name_H-M   'P 1'
#
loop_
_entity.id
_entity.type
_entity.pdbx_description
1 polymer ?
#
loop_
_entity_poly.entity_id
_entity_poly.type
_entity_poly.pdbx_seq_one_letter_code
_entity_poly.pdbx_strand_id
1 'polypeptide(L)'
;MSAQNSAGIQQLLNAEQDASKIVQKAREYRTKRVREARDEAKQEITDYKAKKEDEYKKFEAEHSKGNEQAEAEANQEAEKQIKSIQEAGKKGQAQVIKNLLSAVFDVNPVAPTKS
;
A
#
# COMPACT_ATOMS: atom_id res chain seq x y z
N MET A 1 -36.49 56.85 54.02
CA MET A 1 -37.11 55.63 53.43
C MET A 1 -36.83 55.45 51.93
N SER A 2 -36.06 56.32 51.25
CA SER A 2 -35.76 56.21 49.80
C SER A 2 -34.42 55.54 49.48
N ALA A 3 -33.38 55.73 50.31
CA ALA A 3 -32.04 55.19 50.07
C ALA A 3 -31.94 53.66 50.17
N GLN A 4 -32.73 53.02 51.04
CA GLN A 4 -32.81 51.56 51.15
C GLN A 4 -33.40 50.89 49.91
N ASN A 5 -34.36 51.54 49.23
CA ASN A 5 -34.92 51.02 47.98
C ASN A 5 -33.91 51.11 46.82
N SER A 6 -33.10 52.18 46.76
CA SER A 6 -32.08 52.29 45.70
C SER A 6 -30.93 51.29 45.86
N ALA A 7 -30.52 50.97 47.09
CA ALA A 7 -29.43 50.02 47.34
C ALA A 7 -29.84 48.57 47.01
N GLY A 8 -31.07 48.16 47.35
CA GLY A 8 -31.60 46.84 47.00
C GLY A 8 -31.73 46.62 45.49
N ILE A 9 -32.19 47.64 44.75
CA ILE A 9 -32.30 47.59 43.29
C ILE A 9 -30.91 47.45 42.64
N GLN A 10 -29.91 48.21 43.11
CA GLN A 10 -28.53 48.08 42.60
C GLN A 10 -27.96 46.68 42.84
N GLN A 11 -28.25 46.08 44.01
CA GLN A 11 -27.79 44.73 44.30
C GLN A 11 -28.43 43.67 43.38
N LEU A 12 -29.72 43.83 43.05
CA LEU A 12 -30.40 42.96 42.08
C LEU A 12 -29.85 43.12 40.66
N LEU A 13 -29.58 44.36 40.23
CA LEU A 13 -28.97 44.63 38.92
C LEU A 13 -27.56 44.03 38.80
N ASN A 14 -26.75 44.12 39.86
CA ASN A 14 -25.43 43.50 39.90
C ASN A 14 -25.54 41.95 39.84
N ALA A 15 -26.48 41.37 40.59
CA ALA A 15 -26.72 39.93 40.56
C ALA A 15 -27.19 39.45 39.17
N GLU A 16 -28.04 40.22 38.49
CA GLU A 16 -28.49 39.93 37.11
C GLU A 16 -27.31 39.98 36.13
N GLN A 17 -26.46 40.99 36.22
CA GLN A 17 -25.25 41.08 35.38
C GLN A 17 -24.30 39.89 35.62
N ASP A 18 -24.08 39.51 36.86
CA ASP A 18 -23.18 38.40 37.17
C ASP A 18 -23.77 37.05 36.74
N ALA A 19 -25.07 36.83 36.92
CA ALA A 19 -25.76 35.67 36.38
C ALA A 19 -25.65 35.60 34.85
N SER A 20 -25.83 36.73 34.16
CA SER A 20 -25.68 36.82 32.70
C SER A 20 -24.25 36.47 32.24
N LYS A 21 -23.23 36.99 32.94
CA LYS A 21 -21.82 36.64 32.67
C LYS A 21 -21.54 35.15 32.87
N ILE A 22 -22.09 34.55 33.93
CA ILE A 22 -21.94 33.10 34.19
C ILE A 22 -22.51 32.29 33.02
N VAL A 23 -23.72 32.65 32.56
CA VAL A 23 -24.37 31.97 31.43
C VAL A 23 -23.58 32.16 30.13
N GLN A 24 -23.08 33.36 29.86
CA GLN A 24 -22.25 33.62 28.67
C GLN A 24 -20.97 32.77 28.69
N LYS A 25 -20.23 32.77 29.81
CA LYS A 25 -19.02 31.94 29.98
C LYS A 25 -19.33 30.46 29.77
N ALA A 26 -20.45 29.96 30.29
CA ALA A 26 -20.85 28.57 30.10
C ALA A 26 -21.12 28.24 28.61
N ARG A 27 -21.78 29.15 27.88
CA ARG A 27 -22.04 28.99 26.43
C ARG A 27 -20.76 29.03 25.60
N GLU A 28 -19.84 29.94 25.92
CA GLU A 28 -18.52 30.03 25.29
C GLU A 28 -17.71 28.77 25.56
N TYR A 29 -17.65 28.32 26.80
CA TYR A 29 -16.96 27.08 27.19
C TYR A 29 -17.51 25.87 26.43
N ARG A 30 -18.84 25.73 26.34
CA ARG A 30 -19.47 24.66 25.55
C ARG A 30 -19.06 24.71 24.09
N THR A 31 -19.13 25.89 23.47
CA THR A 31 -18.77 26.08 22.06
C THR A 31 -17.29 25.76 21.82
N LYS A 32 -16.41 26.22 22.71
CA LYS A 32 -14.97 25.93 22.68
C LYS A 32 -14.71 24.43 22.77
N ARG A 33 -15.32 23.73 23.73
CA ARG A 33 -15.17 22.26 23.88
C ARG A 33 -15.64 21.48 22.66
N VAL A 34 -16.75 21.88 22.05
CA VAL A 34 -17.24 21.23 20.81
C VAL A 34 -16.26 21.44 19.65
N ARG A 35 -15.64 22.62 19.56
CA ARG A 35 -14.64 22.92 18.55
C ARG A 35 -13.36 22.12 18.77
N GLU A 36 -12.84 22.12 20.00
CA GLU A 36 -11.67 21.32 20.39
C GLU A 36 -11.89 19.84 20.07
N ALA A 37 -13.03 19.26 20.46
CA ALA A 37 -13.34 17.86 20.15
C ALA A 37 -13.38 17.57 18.64
N ARG A 38 -13.91 18.49 17.83
CA ARG A 38 -13.88 18.34 16.36
C ARG A 38 -12.47 18.41 15.79
N ASP A 39 -11.64 19.30 16.30
CA ASP A 39 -10.30 19.51 15.78
C ASP A 39 -9.35 18.39 16.24
N GLU A 40 -9.50 17.89 17.48
CA GLU A 40 -8.84 16.68 17.97
C GLU A 40 -9.21 15.45 17.13
N ALA A 41 -10.50 15.23 16.84
CA ALA A 41 -10.92 14.11 16.01
C ALA A 41 -10.38 14.20 14.57
N LYS A 42 -10.29 15.40 13.99
CA LYS A 42 -9.66 15.59 12.66
C LYS A 42 -8.17 15.30 12.70
N GLN A 43 -7.49 15.71 13.76
CA GLN A 43 -6.07 15.43 13.95
C GLN A 43 -5.84 13.92 14.03
N GLU A 44 -6.62 13.21 14.86
CA GLU A 44 -6.53 11.76 15.01
C GLU A 44 -6.82 11.01 13.69
N ILE A 45 -7.81 11.46 12.91
CA ILE A 45 -8.08 10.91 11.57
C ILE A 45 -6.89 11.11 10.63
N THR A 46 -6.25 12.28 10.70
CA THR A 46 -5.12 12.63 9.83
C THR A 46 -3.90 11.79 10.20
N ASP A 47 -3.61 11.66 11.50
CA ASP A 47 -2.52 10.83 12.02
C ASP A 47 -2.76 9.34 11.69
N TYR A 48 -4.00 8.86 11.79
CA TYR A 48 -4.37 7.49 11.41
C TYR A 48 -4.18 7.25 9.92
N LYS A 49 -4.60 8.18 9.06
CA LYS A 49 -4.38 8.10 7.61
C LYS A 49 -2.89 8.08 7.28
N ALA A 50 -2.10 8.98 7.87
CA ALA A 50 -0.66 9.03 7.67
C ALA A 50 0.01 7.70 8.07
N LYS A 51 -0.34 7.16 9.24
CA LYS A 51 0.15 5.84 9.68
C LYS A 51 -0.20 4.72 8.70
N LYS A 52 -1.45 4.68 8.23
CA LYS A 52 -1.89 3.65 7.27
C LYS A 52 -1.22 3.79 5.92
N GLU A 53 -0.96 5.01 5.47
CA GLU A 53 -0.25 5.25 4.22
C GLU A 53 1.23 4.88 4.33
N ASP A 54 1.87 5.14 5.47
CA ASP A 54 3.24 4.70 5.74
C ASP A 54 3.34 3.17 5.84
N GLU A 55 2.37 2.51 6.50
CA GLU A 55 2.26 1.05 6.50
C GLU A 55 2.09 0.50 5.08
N TYR A 56 1.23 1.11 4.28
CA TYR A 56 1.01 0.71 2.89
C TYR A 56 2.26 0.89 2.05
N LYS A 57 2.95 2.03 2.14
CA LYS A 57 4.21 2.28 1.40
C LYS A 57 5.31 1.32 1.82
N LYS A 58 5.42 0.96 3.10
CA LYS A 58 6.36 -0.06 3.56
C LYS A 58 6.01 -1.43 2.99
N PHE A 59 4.74 -1.81 3.05
CA PHE A 59 4.25 -3.05 2.48
C PHE A 59 4.51 -3.11 0.97
N GLU A 60 4.23 -2.03 0.24
CA GLU A 60 4.52 -1.90 -1.18
C GLU A 60 6.03 -2.01 -1.45
N ALA A 61 6.89 -1.35 -0.68
CA ALA A 61 8.34 -1.43 -0.84
C ALA A 61 8.92 -2.82 -0.50
N GLU A 62 8.34 -3.53 0.47
CA GLU A 62 8.74 -4.89 0.83
C GLU A 62 8.26 -5.91 -0.20
N HIS A 63 7.04 -5.77 -0.71
CA HIS A 63 6.45 -6.73 -1.65
C HIS A 63 6.78 -6.44 -3.12
N SER A 64 7.07 -5.20 -3.50
CA SER A 64 7.59 -4.88 -4.85
C SER A 64 8.95 -5.57 -5.10
N LYS A 65 9.79 -5.68 -4.07
CA LYS A 65 11.07 -6.40 -4.12
C LYS A 65 10.92 -7.91 -4.24
N GLY A 66 9.78 -8.47 -3.85
CA GLY A 66 9.51 -9.91 -3.99
C GLY A 66 9.56 -10.36 -5.45
N ASN A 67 9.13 -9.49 -6.38
CA ASN A 67 9.14 -9.80 -7.81
C ASN A 67 10.57 -9.79 -8.38
N GLU A 68 11.42 -8.85 -7.96
CA GLU A 68 12.82 -8.79 -8.40
C GLU A 68 13.63 -10.00 -7.92
N GLN A 69 13.41 -10.45 -6.67
CA GLN A 69 14.07 -11.65 -6.15
C GLN A 69 13.61 -12.92 -6.86
N ALA A 70 12.30 -13.09 -7.05
CA ALA A 70 11.75 -14.22 -7.78
C ALA A 70 12.24 -14.24 -9.25
N GLU A 71 12.31 -13.08 -9.90
CA GLU A 71 12.84 -12.94 -11.26
C GLU A 71 14.33 -13.25 -11.33
N ALA A 72 15.13 -12.78 -10.37
CA ALA A 72 16.55 -13.08 -10.30
C ALA A 72 16.82 -14.59 -10.07
N GLU A 73 16.07 -15.24 -9.18
CA GLU A 73 16.16 -16.69 -8.95
C GLU A 73 15.74 -17.49 -10.19
N ALA A 74 14.63 -17.10 -10.83
CA ALA A 74 14.17 -17.73 -12.07
C ALA A 74 15.18 -17.59 -13.20
N ASN A 75 15.80 -16.41 -13.36
CA ASN A 75 16.84 -16.16 -14.36
C ASN A 75 18.09 -17.01 -14.11
N GLN A 76 18.53 -17.13 -12.85
CA GLN A 76 19.67 -17.99 -12.51
C GLN A 76 19.39 -19.46 -12.81
N GLU A 77 18.19 -19.95 -12.50
CA GLU A 77 17.82 -21.32 -12.79
C GLU A 77 17.69 -21.57 -14.30
N ALA A 78 17.11 -20.62 -15.04
CA ALA A 78 17.05 -20.66 -16.50
C ALA A 78 18.45 -20.72 -17.12
N GLU A 79 19.40 -19.91 -16.65
CA GLU A 79 20.79 -19.95 -17.12
C GLU A 79 21.46 -21.31 -16.87
N LYS A 80 21.23 -21.92 -15.70
CA LYS A 80 21.74 -23.27 -15.41
C LYS A 80 21.15 -24.30 -16.37
N GLN A 81 19.84 -24.24 -16.62
CA GLN A 81 19.19 -25.15 -17.55
C GLN A 81 19.68 -24.95 -18.99
N ILE A 82 19.87 -23.71 -19.44
CA ILE A 82 20.44 -23.41 -20.75
C ILE A 82 21.85 -24.01 -20.88
N LYS A 83 22.71 -23.85 -19.87
CA LYS A 83 24.05 -24.46 -19.87
C LYS A 83 23.98 -25.98 -19.95
N SER A 84 23.10 -26.61 -19.16
CA SER A 84 22.87 -28.05 -19.20
C SER A 84 22.39 -28.54 -20.59
N ILE A 85 21.44 -27.84 -21.20
CA ILE A 85 20.94 -28.14 -22.55
C ILE A 85 22.06 -28.00 -23.59
N GLN A 86 22.88 -26.94 -23.50
CA GLN A 86 24.00 -26.75 -24.41
C GLN A 86 25.05 -27.86 -24.28
N GLU A 87 25.36 -28.30 -23.07
CA GLU A 87 26.27 -29.43 -22.84
C GLU A 87 25.71 -30.74 -23.36
N ALA A 88 24.43 -31.02 -23.09
CA ALA A 88 23.75 -32.20 -23.62
C ALA A 88 23.71 -32.19 -25.15
N GLY A 89 23.41 -31.03 -25.76
CA GLY A 89 23.44 -30.82 -27.20
C GLY A 89 24.82 -31.08 -27.80
N LYS A 90 25.89 -30.53 -27.21
CA LYS A 90 27.28 -30.80 -27.64
C LYS A 90 27.64 -32.28 -27.57
N LYS A 91 27.23 -32.98 -26.50
CA LYS A 91 27.45 -34.43 -26.34
C LYS A 91 26.71 -35.25 -27.41
N GLY A 92 25.47 -34.88 -27.72
CA GLY A 92 24.64 -35.56 -28.72
C GLY A 92 24.97 -35.21 -30.18
N GLN A 93 25.64 -34.07 -30.42
CA GLN A 93 25.85 -33.50 -31.75
C GLN A 93 26.55 -34.47 -32.70
N ALA A 94 27.62 -35.14 -32.26
CA ALA A 94 28.37 -36.07 -33.12
C ALA A 94 27.51 -37.26 -33.56
N GLN A 95 26.69 -37.80 -32.65
CA GLN A 95 25.79 -38.92 -32.96
C GLN A 95 24.66 -38.49 -33.90
N VAL A 96 24.07 -37.32 -33.69
CA VAL A 96 23.01 -36.78 -34.57
C VAL A 96 23.55 -36.52 -35.98
N ILE A 97 24.74 -35.92 -36.11
CA ILE A 97 25.38 -35.70 -37.40
C ILE A 97 25.64 -37.04 -38.10
N LYS A 98 26.17 -38.04 -37.39
CA LYS A 98 26.39 -39.37 -37.95
C LYS A 98 25.08 -40.00 -38.45
N ASN A 99 24.02 -39.95 -37.65
CA ASN A 99 22.72 -40.51 -38.02
C ASN A 99 22.10 -39.79 -39.23
N LEU A 100 22.19 -38.46 -39.29
CA LEU A 100 21.70 -37.67 -40.43
C LEU A 100 22.48 -37.99 -41.71
N LEU A 101 23.82 -38.05 -41.64
CA LEU A 101 24.64 -38.41 -42.79
C LEU A 101 24.34 -39.84 -43.24
N SER A 102 24.24 -40.80 -42.32
CA SER A 102 23.86 -42.18 -42.65
C SER A 102 22.49 -42.24 -43.34
N ALA A 103 21.47 -41.54 -42.83
CA ALA A 103 20.14 -41.53 -43.45
C ALA A 103 20.12 -40.86 -44.85
N VAL A 104 20.96 -39.85 -45.09
CA VAL A 104 21.07 -39.19 -46.40
C VAL A 104 21.84 -40.06 -47.41
N PHE A 105 22.87 -40.77 -46.97
CA PHE A 105 23.67 -41.64 -47.83
C PHE A 105 23.04 -43.04 -48.04
N ASP A 106 22.14 -43.47 -47.17
CA ASP A 106 21.40 -44.74 -47.31
C ASP A 106 20.19 -44.55 -48.25
N VAL A 107 20.50 -44.46 -49.54
CA VAL A 107 19.50 -44.36 -50.60
C VAL A 107 18.82 -45.72 -50.75
N ASN A 108 17.60 -45.84 -50.23
CA ASN A 108 16.69 -46.96 -50.47
C ASN A 108 15.67 -46.58 -51.56
N PRO A 109 16.00 -46.76 -52.86
CA PRO A 109 15.08 -46.43 -53.93
C PRO A 109 13.91 -47.42 -53.92
N VAL A 110 12.72 -46.92 -53.60
CA VAL A 110 11.48 -47.69 -53.76
C VAL A 110 10.92 -47.41 -55.15
N ALA A 111 10.67 -48.47 -55.92
CA ALA A 111 10.02 -48.33 -57.21
C ALA A 111 8.63 -47.71 -57.02
N PRO A 112 8.24 -46.70 -57.81
CA PRO A 112 6.94 -46.07 -57.66
C PRO A 112 5.84 -47.12 -57.91
N THR A 113 5.01 -47.35 -56.90
CA THR A 113 3.80 -48.17 -57.03
C THR A 113 2.84 -47.44 -57.96
N LYS A 114 2.51 -48.07 -59.10
CA LYS A 114 1.54 -47.53 -60.07
C LYS A 114 0.20 -47.25 -59.36
N SER A 115 -0.38 -46.08 -59.66
CA SER A 115 -1.73 -45.67 -59.25
C SER A 115 -2.79 -46.65 -59.74
#